data_AF-A0A140NRT8-F1
#
_entry.id   AF-A0A140NRT8-F1
#
_cell.length_a   1.000
_cell.length_b   1.000
_cell.length_c   1.000
_cell.angle_alpha   90.00
_cell.angle_beta   90.00
_cell.angle_gamma   90.00
#
_symmetry.space_group_name_H-M   'P 1'
#
loop_
_entity.id
_entity.type
_entity.pdbx_description
1 polymer ?
#
loop_
_entity_poly.entity_id
_entity_poly.type
_entity_poly.pdbx_seq_one_letter_code
_entity_poly.pdbx_strand_id
1 'polypeptide(L)'
;MTNIQLLLLATNNFNASAPLSHTHASYVYQFYYAQIAHKQLKLNDFMKGFIEQVEPILKNNSDLYDRRDEIYQLIQSYLQQAETRFIQRKMQINKE
;
A
#
# COMPACT_ATOMS: atom_id res chain seq x y z
N MET A 1 0.09 6.72 -8.84
CA MET A 1 0.50 5.36 -8.42
C MET A 1 -0.62 4.39 -8.79
N THR A 2 -0.30 3.27 -9.43
CA THR A 2 -1.22 2.14 -9.72
C THR A 2 -0.93 0.95 -8.80
N ASN A 3 -1.75 -0.10 -8.84
CA ASN A 3 -1.51 -1.33 -8.06
C ASN A 3 -0.14 -1.95 -8.38
N ILE A 4 0.26 -1.93 -9.65
CA ILE A 4 1.58 -2.40 -10.08
C ILE A 4 2.70 -1.52 -9.54
N GLN A 5 2.52 -0.19 -9.54
CA GLN A 5 3.53 0.72 -9.00
C GLN A 5 3.68 0.57 -7.48
N LEU A 6 2.59 0.27 -6.77
CA LEU A 6 2.63 -0.04 -5.34
C LEU A 6 3.33 -1.38 -5.06
N LEU A 7 3.07 -2.39 -5.88
CA LEU A 7 3.78 -3.66 -5.83
C LEU A 7 5.29 -3.47 -6.05
N LEU A 8 5.67 -2.76 -7.12
CA LEU A 8 7.07 -2.48 -7.44
C LEU A 8 7.77 -1.70 -6.33
N LEU A 9 7.06 -0.75 -5.71
CA LEU A 9 7.59 -0.03 -4.55
C LEU A 9 7.90 -1.01 -3.40
N ALA A 10 7.00 -1.92 -3.08
CA ALA A 10 7.20 -2.88 -2.01
C ALA A 10 8.32 -3.89 -2.34
N THR A 11 8.36 -4.44 -3.56
CA THR A 11 9.42 -5.38 -3.97
C THR A 11 10.79 -4.72 -3.95
N ASN A 12 10.90 -3.45 -4.36
CA ASN A 12 12.17 -2.73 -4.38
C ASN A 12 12.66 -2.33 -2.98
N ASN A 13 11.73 -2.07 -2.05
CA ASN A 13 12.07 -1.74 -0.66
C ASN A 13 12.13 -2.97 0.25
N PHE A 14 11.84 -4.16 -0.28
CA PHE A 14 11.79 -5.39 0.51
C PHE A 14 13.10 -5.68 1.25
N ASN A 15 14.23 -5.47 0.58
CA ASN A 15 15.57 -5.66 1.16
C ASN A 15 16.12 -4.38 1.81
N ALA A 16 15.44 -3.25 1.64
CA ALA A 16 15.84 -2.01 2.25
C ALA A 16 15.22 -1.94 3.64
N SER A 17 16.00 -2.18 4.69
CA SER A 17 15.59 -1.96 6.10
C SER A 17 15.29 -0.49 6.43
N ALA A 18 15.13 0.36 5.41
CA ALA A 18 14.91 1.78 5.52
C ALA A 18 13.40 2.11 5.44
N PRO A 19 12.92 3.07 6.24
CA PRO A 19 11.58 3.60 6.12
C PRO A 19 11.31 4.13 4.69
N LEU A 20 10.03 4.15 4.30
CA LEU A 20 9.60 4.84 3.09
C LEU A 20 10.13 6.28 3.09
N SER A 21 10.77 6.68 1.99
CA SER A 21 11.13 8.09 1.79
C SER A 21 9.88 8.98 1.85
N HIS A 22 10.05 10.26 2.21
CA HIS A 22 8.94 11.20 2.31
C HIS A 22 8.13 11.30 1.00
N THR A 23 8.81 11.24 -0.14
CA THR A 23 8.20 11.23 -1.47
C THR A 23 7.36 9.98 -1.68
N HIS A 24 7.90 8.79 -1.38
CA HIS A 24 7.15 7.54 -1.53
C HIS A 24 5.94 7.49 -0.57
N ALA A 25 6.11 7.92 0.68
CA ALA A 25 5.00 8.02 1.63
C ALA A 25 3.88 8.97 1.14
N SER A 26 4.24 10.04 0.44
CA SER A 26 3.26 10.96 -0.15
C SER A 26 2.51 10.33 -1.33
N TYR A 27 3.18 9.55 -2.17
CA TYR A 27 2.52 8.81 -3.26
C TYR A 27 1.60 7.71 -2.72
N VAL A 28 2.04 6.97 -1.70
CA VAL A 28 1.20 5.97 -1.02
C VAL A 28 -0.02 6.64 -0.40
N TYR A 29 0.12 7.82 0.21
CA TYR A 29 -1.01 8.56 0.75
C TYR A 29 -2.02 8.99 -0.33
N GLN A 30 -1.55 9.54 -1.46
CA GLN A 30 -2.41 9.91 -2.59
C GLN A 30 -3.12 8.68 -3.17
N PHE A 31 -2.39 7.57 -3.27
CA PHE A 31 -2.95 6.29 -3.70
C PHE A 31 -4.06 5.80 -2.77
N TYR A 32 -3.78 5.75 -1.46
CA TYR A 32 -4.73 5.38 -0.42
C TYR A 32 -6.00 6.24 -0.49
N TYR A 33 -5.82 7.56 -0.61
CA TYR A 33 -6.95 8.48 -0.72
C TYR A 33 -7.82 8.17 -1.94
N ALA A 34 -7.22 8.04 -3.13
CA ALA A 34 -7.95 7.84 -4.38
C ALA A 34 -8.59 6.45 -4.51
N GLN A 35 -7.93 5.40 -4.01
CA GLN A 35 -8.37 4.02 -4.23
C GLN A 35 -9.14 3.42 -3.05
N ILE A 36 -8.98 3.94 -1.84
CA ILE A 36 -9.55 3.34 -0.62
C ILE A 36 -10.47 4.35 0.06
N ALA A 37 -9.92 5.46 0.55
CA ALA A 37 -10.67 6.41 1.37
C ALA A 37 -11.85 7.06 0.62
N HIS A 38 -11.61 7.55 -0.60
CA HIS A 38 -12.64 8.21 -1.40
C HIS A 38 -13.79 7.25 -1.78
N LYS A 39 -13.47 5.96 -1.95
CA LYS A 39 -14.43 4.90 -2.28
C LYS A 39 -15.06 4.24 -1.05
N GLN A 40 -14.72 4.72 0.16
CA GLN A 40 -15.19 4.17 1.45
C GLN A 40 -14.91 2.67 1.61
N LEU A 41 -13.84 2.17 1.00
CA LEU A 41 -13.44 0.77 1.11
C LEU A 41 -12.68 0.53 2.41
N LYS A 42 -12.89 -0.64 3.02
CA LYS A 42 -12.01 -1.10 4.09
C LYS A 42 -10.70 -1.58 3.49
N LEU A 43 -9.59 -1.33 4.19
CA LEU A 43 -8.27 -1.75 3.74
C LEU A 43 -8.20 -3.25 3.45
N ASN A 44 -8.81 -4.09 4.29
CA ASN A 44 -8.83 -5.55 4.11
C ASN A 44 -9.56 -5.97 2.82
N ASP A 45 -10.65 -5.29 2.47
CA ASP A 45 -11.42 -5.60 1.25
C ASP A 45 -10.64 -5.17 0.00
N PHE A 46 -9.98 -4.01 0.08
CA PHE A 46 -9.05 -3.57 -0.97
C PHE A 46 -7.90 -4.57 -1.15
N MET A 47 -7.28 -5.03 -0.07
CA MET A 47 -6.14 -5.95 -0.13
C MET A 47 -6.49 -7.28 -0.80
N LYS A 48 -7.70 -7.81 -0.59
CA LYS A 48 -8.16 -9.03 -1.29
C LYS A 48 -8.14 -8.84 -2.81
N GLY A 49 -8.80 -7.79 -3.31
CA GLY A 49 -8.83 -7.49 -4.74
C GLY A 49 -7.46 -7.11 -5.31
N PHE A 50 -6.62 -6.46 -4.51
CA PHE A 50 -5.24 -6.16 -4.88
C PHE A 50 -4.43 -7.44 -5.10
N ILE A 51 -4.48 -8.39 -4.15
CA ILE A 51 -3.77 -9.67 -4.23
C ILE A 51 -4.19 -10.44 -5.47
N GLU A 52 -5.50 -10.60 -5.71
CA GLU A 52 -6.03 -11.29 -6.89
C GLU A 52 -5.49 -10.69 -8.20
N GLN A 53 -5.37 -9.37 -8.27
CA GLN A 53 -4.88 -8.68 -9.46
C GLN A 53 -3.37 -8.86 -9.68
N VAL A 54 -2.56 -8.87 -8.61
CA VAL A 54 -1.10 -8.85 -8.73
C VAL A 54 -0.44 -10.22 -8.58
N GLU A 55 -1.14 -11.20 -8.02
CA GLU A 55 -0.62 -12.55 -7.83
C GLU A 55 -0.09 -13.19 -9.14
N PRO A 56 -0.76 -13.07 -10.31
CA PRO A 56 -0.23 -13.60 -11.56
C PRO A 56 1.15 -13.04 -11.94
N ILE A 57 1.45 -11.81 -11.51
CA ILE A 57 2.73 -11.15 -11.79
C ILE A 57 3.82 -11.73 -10.90
N LEU A 58 3.50 -11.97 -9.62
CA LEU A 58 4.44 -12.62 -8.71
C LEU A 58 4.69 -14.07 -9.12
N LYS A 59 3.67 -14.81 -9.58
CA LYS A 59 3.81 -16.21 -10.05
C LYS A 59 4.87 -16.39 -11.15
N ASN A 60 5.14 -15.37 -11.94
CA ASN A 60 6.15 -15.41 -12.99
C ASN A 60 7.59 -15.20 -12.48
N ASN A 61 7.78 -14.93 -11.18
CA ASN A 61 9.09 -14.77 -10.55
C ASN A 61 9.12 -15.58 -9.25
N SER A 62 9.81 -16.72 -9.27
CA SER A 62 9.86 -17.66 -8.13
C SER A 62 10.28 -16.99 -6.83
N ASP A 63 11.33 -16.15 -6.88
CA ASP A 63 11.89 -15.52 -5.69
C ASP A 63 10.91 -14.53 -5.04
N LEU A 64 10.19 -13.77 -5.87
CA LEU A 64 9.16 -12.85 -5.38
C LEU A 64 7.88 -13.60 -4.96
N TYR A 65 7.55 -14.71 -5.62
CA TYR A 65 6.39 -15.52 -5.27
C TYR A 65 6.55 -16.21 -3.91
N ASP A 66 7.76 -16.70 -3.62
CA ASP A 66 8.08 -17.33 -2.34
C ASP A 66 7.97 -16.34 -1.17
N ARG A 67 8.26 -15.06 -1.44
CA ARG A 67 8.18 -13.95 -0.46
C ARG A 67 6.89 -13.13 -0.56
N ARG A 68 5.89 -13.60 -1.31
CA ARG A 68 4.66 -12.81 -1.59
C ARG A 68 3.95 -12.35 -0.33
N ASP A 69 3.89 -13.19 0.70
CA ASP A 69 3.17 -12.87 1.94
C ASP A 69 3.84 -11.70 2.67
N GLU A 70 5.18 -11.69 2.72
CA GLU A 70 5.96 -10.59 3.29
C GLU A 70 5.79 -9.30 2.46
N ILE A 71 5.75 -9.40 1.12
CA ILE A 71 5.49 -8.27 0.23
C ILE A 71 4.09 -7.69 0.48
N TYR A 72 3.07 -8.54 0.62
CA TYR A 72 1.70 -8.11 0.91
C TYR A 72 1.58 -7.46 2.29
N GLN A 73 2.26 -7.99 3.30
CA GLN A 73 2.33 -7.38 4.62
C GLN A 73 2.99 -5.99 4.58
N LEU A 74 4.06 -5.83 3.80
CA LEU A 74 4.73 -4.55 3.62
C LEU A 74 3.81 -3.51 2.96
N ILE A 75 3.09 -3.92 1.90
CA ILE A 75 2.09 -3.07 1.24
C ILE A 75 0.97 -2.67 2.21
N GLN A 76 0.47 -3.64 2.99
CA GLN A 76 -0.56 -3.37 3.99
C GLN A 76 -0.07 -2.36 5.03
N SER A 77 1.17 -2.49 5.51
CA SER A 77 1.79 -1.54 6.43
C SER A 77 1.86 -0.12 5.84
N TYR A 78 2.25 0.00 4.57
CA TYR A 78 2.27 1.30 3.87
C TYR A 78 0.88 1.95 3.82
N LEU A 79 -0.15 1.16 3.52
CA LEU A 79 -1.52 1.64 3.46
C LEU A 79 -2.09 1.97 4.85
N GLN A 80 -1.74 1.21 5.90
CA GLN A 80 -2.12 1.52 7.28
C GLN A 80 -1.51 2.85 7.77
N GLN A 81 -0.27 3.14 7.39
CA GLN A 81 0.36 4.42 7.69
C GLN A 81 -0.37 5.58 6.98
N ALA A 82 -0.77 5.38 5.72
CA ALA A 82 -1.56 6.35 4.98
C ALA A 82 -2.97 6.55 5.57
N GLU A 83 -3.63 5.47 5.99
CA GLU A 83 -4.92 5.49 6.69
C GLU A 83 -4.83 6.30 7.99
N THR A 84 -3.82 6.02 8.81
CA THR A 84 -3.58 6.74 10.07
C THR A 84 -3.43 8.24 9.81
N ARG A 85 -2.63 8.63 8.82
CA ARG A 85 -2.44 10.04 8.44
C ARG A 85 -3.73 10.67 7.92
N PHE A 86 -4.55 9.93 7.19
CA PHE A 86 -5.84 10.40 6.68
C PHE A 86 -6.82 10.68 7.82
N ILE A 87 -6.96 9.76 8.77
CA ILE A 87 -7.82 9.90 9.95
C ILE A 87 -7.38 11.10 10.80
N GLN A 88 -6.08 11.22 11.08
CA GLN A 88 -5.53 12.35 11.85
C GLN A 88 -5.86 13.70 11.20
N ARG A 89 -5.69 13.82 9.88
CA ARG A 89 -6.04 15.05 9.14
C ARG A 89 -7.52 15.37 9.20
N LYS A 90 -8.39 14.36 9.04
CA LYS A 90 -9.84 14.56 9.15
C LYS A 90 -10.25 15.02 10.56
N MET A 91 -9.62 14.47 11.60
CA MET A 91 -9.86 14.89 12.99
C MET A 91 -9.39 16.33 13.25
N GLN A 92 -8.30 16.78 12.63
CA GLN A 92 -7.83 18.16 12.76
C GLN A 92 -8.79 19.15 12.09
N ILE A 93 -9.24 18.84 10.86
CA ILE A 93 -10.19 19.68 10.12
C ILE A 93 -11.53 19.78 10.87
N ASN A 94 -11.99 18.70 11.48
CA ASN A 94 -13.27 18.68 12.21
C ASN A 94 -13.18 19.31 13.62
N LYS A 95 -12.00 19.77 14.06
CA LYS A 95 -11.78 20.46 15.34
C LYS A 95 -11.72 21.99 15.19
N GLU A 96 -11.73 22.50 13.96
CA GLU A 96 -11.90 23.92 13.62
C GLU A 96 -13.38 24.24 13.40
#